data_AF-F7QHZ8-F1
#
_entry.id   AF-F7QHZ8-F1
#
_cell.length_a   1.000
_cell.length_b   1.000
_cell.length_c   1.000
_cell.angle_alpha   90.00
_cell.angle_beta   90.00
_cell.angle_gamma   90.00
#
_symmetry.space_group_name_H-M   'P 1'
#
loop_
_entity.id
_entity.type
_entity.pdbx_description
1 polymer ?
#
loop_
_entity_poly.entity_id
_entity_poly.type
_entity_poly.pdbx_seq_one_letter_code
_entity_poly.pdbx_strand_id
1 'polypeptide(L)'
;MVFAAAWFSAAIAQTPQQMADYRRKLAEYNAVREPFEEAASAYWSTISEKRRARFAKRRNGETIVAEDYVLTQPPVYSGPPKPRDPTPPEKQPKPRAPLPVVADFLAQAQQHFNFSPRKPVNEIDYKRAYARVAANFGLTRDQAVRVYSFESGGNGKYDVQAGLEGTRPGARAISTALGYNQLLTTNTISILAEHGGLVVKAMHDKAHQASGAQKADLQRKAAIVQQMVAFCKTVPNQWSAHEKLGVTPRGIGVHALNLDMDVGPVLQTLKLMDSVTFAKRKGHNAPLTAAELEMMNLTGDGNGFDMVSMPQSLRVIVPTSNFFQRNGYERNPVAIRNNTVARLLAATDARMDNQVNLQGAKDLAAAF
;
A
#
# COMPACT_ATOMS: atom_id res chain seq x y z
N MET A 1 30.08 -49.08 21.44
CA MET A 1 30.04 -47.83 22.23
C MET A 1 30.47 -46.69 21.33
N VAL A 2 29.52 -45.88 20.87
CA VAL A 2 29.81 -44.64 20.13
C VAL A 2 29.28 -43.52 21.00
N PHE A 3 30.18 -42.71 21.56
CA PHE A 3 29.83 -41.57 22.38
C PHE A 3 29.26 -40.46 21.48
N ALA A 4 27.97 -40.15 21.66
CA ALA A 4 27.37 -38.94 21.13
C ALA A 4 27.82 -37.75 22.00
N ALA A 5 28.69 -36.90 21.46
CA ALA A 5 29.06 -35.64 22.11
C ALA A 5 27.90 -34.65 21.99
N ALA A 6 27.16 -34.46 23.09
CA ALA A 6 26.18 -33.39 23.22
C ALA A 6 26.92 -32.05 23.32
N TRP A 7 26.81 -31.22 22.27
CA TRP A 7 27.24 -29.83 22.33
C TRP A 7 26.21 -29.04 23.14
N PHE A 8 26.44 -28.91 24.44
CA PHE A 8 25.78 -27.88 25.23
C PHE A 8 26.37 -26.52 24.83
N SER A 9 25.56 -25.67 24.18
CA SER A 9 25.87 -24.25 24.09
C SER A 9 25.81 -23.68 25.51
N ALA A 10 26.96 -23.50 26.15
CA ALA A 10 27.05 -22.74 27.38
C ALA A 10 26.56 -21.32 27.08
N ALA A 11 25.46 -20.91 27.71
CA ALA A 11 25.07 -19.51 27.74
C ALA A 11 26.24 -18.73 28.35
N ILE A 12 26.88 -17.86 27.55
CA ILE A 12 27.95 -17.00 28.05
C ILE A 12 27.34 -16.10 29.13
N ALA A 13 27.65 -16.38 30.40
CA ALA A 13 27.29 -15.51 31.50
C ALA A 13 27.98 -14.15 31.27
N GLN A 14 27.21 -13.07 31.28
CA GLN A 14 27.77 -11.74 31.10
C GLN A 14 28.64 -11.33 32.27
N THR A 15 29.68 -10.54 31.97
CA THR A 15 30.52 -10.00 33.02
C THR A 15 29.79 -8.86 33.76
N PRO A 16 30.06 -8.68 35.07
CA PRO A 16 29.55 -7.52 35.81
C PRO A 16 29.86 -6.19 35.13
N GLN A 17 31.02 -6.10 34.47
CA GLN A 17 31.44 -4.92 33.72
C GLN A 17 30.52 -4.63 32.51
N GLN A 18 30.16 -5.66 31.72
CA GLN A 18 29.24 -5.50 30.58
C GLN A 18 27.86 -5.00 31.03
N MET A 19 27.37 -5.50 32.16
CA MET A 19 26.10 -5.06 32.74
C MET A 19 26.17 -3.64 33.30
N ALA A 20 27.29 -3.26 33.93
CA ALA A 20 27.51 -1.90 34.41
C ALA A 20 27.54 -0.89 33.24
N ASP A 21 28.28 -1.21 32.16
CA ASP A 21 28.34 -0.38 30.96
C ASP A 21 26.98 -0.28 30.25
N TYR A 22 26.23 -1.38 30.17
CA TYR A 22 24.85 -1.37 29.66
C TYR A 22 23.94 -0.45 30.47
N ARG A 23 23.92 -0.59 31.81
CA ARG A 23 23.09 0.24 32.70
C ARG A 23 23.43 1.72 32.59
N ARG A 24 24.73 2.06 32.50
CA ARG A 24 25.19 3.44 32.30
C ARG A 24 24.68 4.01 30.98
N LYS A 25 24.91 3.31 29.86
CA LYS A 25 24.41 3.73 28.53
C LYS A 25 22.88 3.80 28.48
N LEU A 26 22.20 2.93 29.23
CA LEU A 26 20.74 2.92 29.30
C LEU A 26 20.22 4.14 30.06
N ALA A 27 20.89 4.53 31.14
CA ALA A 27 20.57 5.76 31.87
C ALA A 27 20.82 7.01 30.99
N GLU A 28 21.96 7.08 30.29
CA GLU A 28 22.27 8.16 29.32
C GLU A 28 21.21 8.23 28.20
N TYR A 29 20.78 7.08 27.69
CA TYR A 29 19.69 6.99 26.72
C TYR A 29 18.35 7.46 27.29
N ASN A 30 17.92 6.95 28.45
CA ASN A 30 16.63 7.28 29.05
C ASN A 30 16.54 8.76 29.42
N ALA A 31 17.62 9.36 29.93
CA ALA A 31 17.67 10.78 30.29
C ALA A 31 17.34 11.72 29.11
N VAL A 32 17.66 11.32 27.87
CA VAL A 32 17.30 12.08 26.66
C VAL A 32 16.00 11.55 26.03
N ARG A 33 15.76 10.24 26.12
CA ARG A 33 14.60 9.59 25.49
C ARG A 33 13.29 9.97 26.16
N GLU A 34 13.24 10.02 27.49
CA GLU A 34 12.00 10.32 28.21
C GLU A 34 11.46 11.72 27.88
N PRO A 35 12.24 12.82 27.97
CA PRO A 35 11.77 14.15 27.55
C PRO A 35 11.38 14.21 26.07
N PHE A 36 12.13 13.51 25.20
CA PHE A 36 11.78 13.41 23.78
C PHE A 36 10.43 12.71 23.58
N GLU A 37 10.18 11.60 24.28
CA GLU A 37 8.91 10.86 24.19
C GLU A 37 7.73 11.67 24.70
N GLU A 38 7.92 12.45 25.77
CA GLU A 38 6.90 13.37 26.28
C GLU A 38 6.56 14.43 25.23
N ALA A 39 7.57 15.12 24.70
CA ALA A 39 7.39 16.14 23.67
C ALA A 39 6.77 15.57 22.37
N ALA A 40 7.24 14.41 21.93
CA ALA A 40 6.69 13.72 20.77
C ALA A 40 5.22 13.31 21.01
N SER A 41 4.92 12.75 22.18
CA SER A 41 3.55 12.35 22.55
C SER A 41 2.59 13.54 22.53
N ALA A 42 2.99 14.68 23.11
CA ALA A 42 2.20 15.91 23.09
C ALA A 42 1.98 16.42 21.65
N TYR A 43 3.02 16.42 20.82
CA TYR A 43 2.94 16.80 19.41
C TYR A 43 1.94 15.92 18.65
N TRP A 44 2.07 14.59 18.74
CA TRP A 44 1.22 13.65 18.00
C TRP A 44 -0.22 13.62 18.50
N SER A 45 -0.45 13.92 19.78
CA SER A 45 -1.79 14.12 20.34
C SER A 45 -2.46 15.36 19.73
N THR A 46 -1.73 16.48 19.66
CA THR A 46 -2.20 17.72 19.02
C THR A 46 -2.55 17.50 17.54
N ILE A 47 -1.70 16.78 16.80
CA ILE A 47 -1.97 16.40 15.39
C ILE A 47 -3.29 15.63 15.29
N SER A 48 -3.51 14.65 16.16
CA SER A 48 -4.69 13.80 16.15
C SER A 48 -5.96 14.59 16.46
N GLU A 49 -5.89 15.50 17.43
CA GLU A 49 -6.98 16.42 17.77
C GLU A 49 -7.34 17.37 16.64
N LYS A 50 -6.34 18.06 16.09
CA LYS A 50 -6.54 18.98 14.97
C LYS A 50 -7.06 18.27 13.72
N ARG A 51 -6.60 17.04 13.43
CA ARG A 51 -7.16 16.23 12.34
C ARG A 51 -8.64 15.91 12.55
N ARG A 52 -9.03 15.51 13.76
CA ARG A 52 -10.46 15.28 14.10
C ARG A 52 -11.28 16.55 13.91
N ALA A 53 -10.77 17.70 14.36
CA ALA A 53 -11.42 18.99 14.17
C ALA A 53 -11.58 19.35 12.69
N ARG A 54 -10.54 19.19 11.86
CA ARG A 54 -10.63 19.40 10.41
C ARG A 54 -11.66 18.50 9.74
N PHE A 55 -11.74 17.24 10.15
CA PHE A 55 -12.78 16.33 9.63
C PHE A 55 -14.19 16.76 10.03
N ALA A 56 -14.38 17.31 11.22
CA ALA A 56 -15.66 17.89 11.63
C ALA A 56 -15.99 19.14 10.79
N LYS A 57 -15.05 20.09 10.67
CA LYS A 57 -15.20 21.28 9.83
C LYS A 57 -15.62 20.94 8.40
N ARG A 58 -14.93 19.97 7.76
CA ARG A 58 -15.31 19.51 6.42
C ARG A 58 -16.72 18.95 6.33
N ARG A 59 -17.17 18.19 7.33
CA ARG A 59 -18.55 17.67 7.33
C ARG A 59 -19.58 18.78 7.43
N ASN A 60 -19.22 19.88 8.09
CA ASN A 60 -20.07 21.06 8.26
C ASN A 60 -19.93 22.08 7.12
N GLY A 61 -19.08 21.84 6.11
CA GLY A 61 -18.80 22.80 5.04
C GLY A 61 -18.00 24.02 5.48
N GLU A 62 -17.34 23.96 6.64
CA GLU A 62 -16.53 25.06 7.16
C GLU A 62 -15.16 25.13 6.47
N THR A 63 -14.66 26.35 6.30
CA THR A 63 -13.33 26.59 5.76
C THR A 63 -12.25 26.13 6.74
N ILE A 64 -11.25 25.42 6.21
CA ILE A 64 -10.05 25.05 6.95
C ILE A 64 -8.97 26.11 6.72
N VAL A 65 -8.37 26.57 7.81
CA VAL A 65 -7.33 27.62 7.83
C VAL A 65 -6.02 27.09 8.41
N ALA A 66 -4.96 27.93 8.43
CA ALA A 66 -3.63 27.52 8.86
C ALA A 66 -3.60 27.01 10.32
N GLU A 67 -4.41 27.62 11.18
CA GLU A 67 -4.54 27.32 12.61
C GLU A 67 -5.12 25.93 12.87
N ASP A 68 -5.78 25.34 11.87
CA ASP A 68 -6.31 23.98 11.95
C ASP A 68 -5.24 22.90 11.73
N TYR A 69 -3.99 23.30 11.48
CA TYR A 69 -2.83 22.43 11.34
C TYR A 69 -1.82 22.68 12.47
N VAL A 70 -0.93 21.71 12.69
CA VAL A 70 0.29 21.94 13.46
C VAL A 70 1.36 22.37 12.47
N LEU A 71 1.80 23.63 12.55
CA LEU A 71 2.75 24.21 11.59
C LEU A 71 4.22 23.95 11.94
N THR A 72 4.49 23.39 13.13
CA THR A 72 5.83 22.98 13.54
C THR A 72 6.13 21.55 13.08
N GLN A 73 7.40 21.30 12.78
CA GLN A 73 7.89 19.96 12.48
C GLN A 73 7.86 19.07 13.74
N PRO A 74 7.70 17.75 13.60
CA PRO A 74 7.77 16.86 14.74
C PRO A 74 9.14 16.95 15.43
N PRO A 75 9.21 16.76 16.75
CA PRO A 75 10.48 16.64 17.46
C PRO A 75 11.36 15.57 16.82
N VAL A 76 12.66 15.83 16.71
CA VAL A 76 13.64 14.88 16.17
C VAL A 76 14.49 14.36 17.33
N TYR A 77 14.58 13.04 17.44
CA TYR A 77 15.43 12.42 18.44
C TYR A 77 16.90 12.61 18.07
N SER A 78 17.65 13.33 18.89
CA SER A 78 19.08 13.59 18.73
C SER A 78 19.95 12.95 19.82
N GLY A 79 19.36 12.11 20.68
CA GLY A 79 20.06 11.41 21.75
C GLY A 79 20.84 10.18 21.28
N PRO A 80 21.56 9.49 22.20
CA PRO A 80 22.29 8.28 21.86
C PRO A 80 21.34 7.15 21.40
N PRO A 81 21.78 6.17 20.62
CA PRO A 81 20.94 5.02 20.28
C PRO A 81 20.62 4.18 21.52
N LYS A 82 19.49 3.48 21.52
CA LYS A 82 19.14 2.55 22.59
C LYS A 82 20.25 1.48 22.72
N PRO A 83 20.89 1.32 23.88
CA PRO A 83 21.93 0.31 24.02
C PRO A 83 21.34 -1.09 23.87
N ARG A 84 22.09 -1.99 23.24
CA ARG A 84 21.69 -3.39 23.10
C ARG A 84 21.80 -4.06 24.47
N ASP A 85 20.71 -4.69 24.90
CA ASP A 85 20.71 -5.51 26.11
C ASP A 85 21.67 -6.69 25.93
N PRO A 86 22.67 -6.85 26.80
CA PRO A 86 23.58 -7.98 26.73
C PRO A 86 22.92 -9.31 27.14
N THR A 87 21.74 -9.29 27.79
CA THR A 87 20.97 -10.50 28.19
C THR A 87 20.54 -11.36 27.01
N PRO A 88 20.75 -12.70 27.09
CA PRO A 88 20.11 -13.60 26.15
C PRO A 88 18.61 -13.34 26.20
N PRO A 89 17.95 -13.07 25.06
CA PRO A 89 16.52 -12.83 25.05
C PRO A 89 15.81 -14.07 25.61
N GLU A 90 14.87 -13.88 26.55
CA GLU A 90 14.11 -14.97 27.18
C GLU A 90 13.41 -15.88 26.15
N LYS A 91 13.07 -15.30 24.99
CA LYS A 91 12.53 -16.02 23.84
C LYS A 91 13.32 -15.62 22.61
N GLN A 92 13.82 -16.62 21.89
CA GLN A 92 14.34 -16.38 20.55
C GLN A 92 13.24 -15.72 19.69
N PRO A 93 13.57 -14.69 18.89
CA PRO A 93 12.60 -14.09 18.00
C PRO A 93 12.05 -15.19 17.09
N LYS A 94 10.73 -15.39 17.10
CA LYS A 94 10.11 -16.31 16.13
C LYS A 94 10.45 -15.80 14.73
N PRO A 95 11.01 -16.62 13.84
CA PRO A 95 11.20 -16.25 12.45
C PRO A 95 9.88 -15.75 11.89
N ARG A 96 9.89 -14.58 11.24
CA ARG A 96 8.69 -14.11 10.53
C ARG A 96 8.40 -15.11 9.43
N ALA A 97 7.14 -15.54 9.34
CA ALA A 97 6.69 -16.35 8.21
C ALA A 97 7.03 -15.62 6.90
N PRO A 98 7.48 -16.32 5.86
CA PRO A 98 7.67 -15.74 4.54
C PRO A 98 6.39 -15.04 4.07
N LEU A 99 6.54 -13.91 3.38
CA LEU A 99 5.41 -13.29 2.70
C LEU A 99 5.01 -14.16 1.50
N PRO A 100 3.70 -14.36 1.26
CA PRO A 100 3.26 -15.11 0.09
C PRO A 100 3.68 -14.39 -1.20
N VAL A 101 4.08 -15.17 -2.18
CA VAL A 101 4.47 -14.70 -3.50
C VAL A 101 3.46 -15.15 -4.57
N VAL A 102 3.66 -14.73 -5.81
CA VAL A 102 2.81 -15.11 -6.97
C VAL A 102 2.51 -16.61 -7.01
N ALA A 103 3.49 -17.48 -6.75
CA ALA A 103 3.28 -18.93 -6.71
C ALA A 103 2.26 -19.35 -5.64
N ASP A 104 2.31 -18.73 -4.45
CA ASP A 104 1.36 -19.00 -3.36
C ASP A 104 -0.04 -18.48 -3.72
N PHE A 105 -0.16 -17.29 -4.31
CA PHE A 105 -1.45 -16.76 -4.77
C PHE A 105 -2.12 -17.74 -5.74
N LEU A 106 -1.38 -18.23 -6.72
CA LEU A 106 -1.87 -19.18 -7.72
C LEU A 106 -2.25 -20.52 -7.10
N ALA A 107 -1.40 -21.08 -6.23
CA ALA A 107 -1.66 -22.35 -5.56
C ALA A 107 -2.94 -22.29 -4.71
N GLN A 108 -3.10 -21.21 -3.92
CA GLN A 108 -4.26 -21.03 -3.05
C GLN A 108 -5.54 -20.75 -3.85
N ALA A 109 -5.46 -20.04 -4.97
CA ALA A 109 -6.59 -19.79 -5.85
C ALA A 109 -7.10 -21.09 -6.48
N GLN A 110 -6.18 -21.94 -6.95
CA GLN A 110 -6.49 -23.24 -7.50
C GLN A 110 -7.10 -24.16 -6.43
N GLN A 111 -6.47 -24.24 -5.25
CA GLN A 111 -6.91 -25.13 -4.17
C GLN A 111 -8.30 -24.77 -3.62
N HIS A 112 -8.58 -23.49 -3.42
CA HIS A 112 -9.79 -23.06 -2.69
C HIS A 112 -10.94 -22.60 -3.57
N PHE A 113 -10.68 -22.23 -4.83
CA PHE A 113 -11.69 -21.70 -5.75
C PHE A 113 -11.66 -22.36 -7.13
N ASN A 114 -10.75 -23.32 -7.36
CA ASN A 114 -10.50 -23.89 -8.68
C ASN A 114 -10.27 -22.80 -9.76
N PHE A 115 -9.58 -21.73 -9.36
CA PHE A 115 -9.33 -20.58 -10.21
C PHE A 115 -7.90 -20.60 -10.74
N SER A 116 -7.77 -20.48 -12.06
CA SER A 116 -6.50 -20.29 -12.75
C SER A 116 -6.58 -19.03 -13.62
N PRO A 117 -5.72 -18.02 -13.39
CA PRO A 117 -5.72 -16.80 -14.19
C PRO A 117 -5.41 -17.06 -15.67
N ARG A 118 -6.15 -16.42 -16.56
CA ARG A 118 -5.75 -16.25 -17.96
C ARG A 118 -4.64 -15.19 -18.02
N LYS A 119 -3.39 -15.66 -18.03
CA LYS A 119 -2.21 -14.81 -18.14
C LYS A 119 -2.16 -14.14 -19.53
N PRO A 120 -1.62 -12.91 -19.62
CA PRO A 120 -1.36 -12.30 -20.92
C PRO A 120 -0.25 -13.08 -21.65
N VAL A 121 -0.32 -13.12 -22.98
CA VAL A 121 0.74 -13.76 -23.81
C VAL A 121 2.03 -12.96 -23.73
N ASN A 122 1.92 -11.64 -23.68
CA ASN A 122 3.01 -10.69 -23.56
C ASN A 122 2.55 -9.47 -22.74
N GLU A 123 3.51 -8.64 -22.33
CA GLU A 123 3.22 -7.49 -21.47
C GLU A 123 2.33 -6.42 -22.15
N ILE A 124 2.47 -6.21 -23.47
CA ILE A 124 1.70 -5.19 -24.18
C ILE A 124 0.21 -5.52 -24.23
N ASP A 125 -0.16 -6.80 -24.25
CA ASP A 125 -1.56 -7.23 -24.20
C ASP A 125 -2.22 -6.86 -22.87
N TYR A 126 -1.49 -6.98 -21.75
CA TYR A 126 -2.00 -6.53 -20.46
C TYR A 126 -2.12 -5.00 -20.40
N LYS A 127 -1.13 -4.25 -20.91
CA LYS A 127 -1.20 -2.78 -20.98
C LYS A 127 -2.41 -2.28 -21.75
N ARG A 128 -2.70 -2.88 -22.91
CA ARG A 128 -3.90 -2.57 -23.71
C ARG A 128 -5.19 -2.87 -22.96
N ALA A 129 -5.24 -4.00 -22.24
CA ALA A 129 -6.40 -4.33 -21.42
C ALA A 129 -6.59 -3.35 -20.25
N TYR A 130 -5.50 -3.01 -19.55
CA TYR A 130 -5.49 -2.01 -18.48
C TYR A 130 -5.90 -0.63 -18.98
N ALA A 131 -5.27 -0.11 -20.03
CA ALA A 131 -5.55 1.20 -20.60
C ALA A 131 -7.02 1.34 -21.04
N ARG A 132 -7.56 0.32 -21.73
CA ARG A 132 -8.98 0.31 -22.12
C ARG A 132 -9.91 0.38 -20.92
N VAL A 133 -9.65 -0.39 -19.87
CA VAL A 133 -10.48 -0.38 -18.66
C VAL A 133 -10.34 0.97 -17.95
N ALA A 134 -9.12 1.44 -17.72
CA ALA A 134 -8.85 2.72 -17.07
C ALA A 134 -9.55 3.90 -17.78
N ALA A 135 -9.44 3.98 -19.11
CA ALA A 135 -10.13 5.00 -19.90
C ALA A 135 -11.66 4.90 -19.78
N ASN A 136 -12.23 3.69 -19.84
CA ASN A 136 -13.67 3.47 -19.69
C ASN A 136 -14.21 3.87 -18.31
N PHE A 137 -13.40 3.77 -17.25
CA PHE A 137 -13.75 4.22 -15.91
C PHE A 137 -13.47 5.73 -15.69
N GLY A 138 -12.86 6.41 -16.67
CA GLY A 138 -12.61 7.85 -16.64
C GLY A 138 -11.28 8.25 -16.01
N LEU A 139 -10.33 7.32 -15.84
CA LEU A 139 -8.95 7.69 -15.56
C LEU A 139 -8.33 8.31 -16.81
N THR A 140 -7.61 9.41 -16.61
CA THR A 140 -6.84 10.03 -17.70
C THR A 140 -5.59 9.19 -18.01
N ARG A 141 -5.12 9.30 -19.25
CA ARG A 141 -3.83 8.73 -19.68
C ARG A 141 -2.70 9.16 -18.75
N ASP A 142 -2.66 10.44 -18.38
CA ASP A 142 -1.63 10.99 -17.48
C ASP A 142 -1.64 10.29 -16.11
N GLN A 143 -2.81 10.24 -15.44
CA GLN A 143 -2.98 9.58 -14.15
C GLN A 143 -2.53 8.12 -14.20
N ALA A 144 -3.02 7.36 -15.18
CA ALA A 144 -2.75 5.94 -15.25
C ALA A 144 -1.28 5.63 -15.56
N VAL A 145 -0.65 6.36 -16.49
CA VAL A 145 0.75 6.14 -16.86
C VAL A 145 1.68 6.58 -15.74
N ARG A 146 1.44 7.73 -15.11
CA ARG A 146 2.32 8.26 -14.05
C ARG A 146 2.21 7.45 -12.76
N VAL A 147 1.01 7.01 -12.37
CA VAL A 147 0.83 6.08 -11.24
C VAL A 147 1.53 4.74 -11.51
N TYR A 148 1.30 4.12 -12.67
CA TYR A 148 2.04 2.91 -13.08
C TYR A 148 3.56 3.11 -12.99
N SER A 149 4.05 4.25 -13.47
CA SER A 149 5.47 4.56 -13.50
C SER A 149 6.05 4.70 -12.09
N PHE A 150 5.30 5.29 -11.18
CA PHE A 150 5.70 5.43 -9.77
C PHE A 150 5.74 4.09 -9.04
N GLU A 151 4.65 3.33 -9.14
CA GLU A 151 4.37 2.12 -8.37
C GLU A 151 5.18 0.91 -8.87
N SER A 152 5.31 0.77 -10.19
CA SER A 152 5.98 -0.38 -10.81
C SER A 152 7.41 -0.09 -11.30
N GLY A 153 7.90 1.14 -11.08
CA GLY A 153 9.21 1.60 -11.54
C GLY A 153 9.32 1.73 -13.06
N GLY A 154 8.22 2.06 -13.74
CA GLY A 154 8.16 2.39 -15.18
C GLY A 154 8.45 1.24 -16.17
N ASN A 155 8.90 0.09 -15.68
CA ASN A 155 9.15 -1.13 -16.47
C ASN A 155 8.53 -2.39 -15.82
N GLY A 156 7.78 -2.24 -14.72
CA GLY A 156 7.19 -3.38 -14.04
C GLY A 156 6.16 -4.09 -14.92
N LYS A 157 6.14 -5.42 -14.81
CA LYS A 157 5.22 -6.31 -15.53
C LYS A 157 3.89 -6.45 -14.80
N TYR A 158 2.89 -7.06 -15.45
CA TYR A 158 1.57 -7.29 -14.84
C TYR A 158 1.61 -8.09 -13.53
N ASP A 159 2.64 -8.91 -13.32
CA ASP A 159 2.87 -9.76 -12.15
C ASP A 159 3.97 -9.23 -11.21
N VAL A 160 4.41 -7.98 -11.38
CA VAL A 160 5.45 -7.38 -10.54
C VAL A 160 5.01 -7.32 -9.08
N GLN A 161 5.81 -7.91 -8.20
CA GLN A 161 5.59 -7.90 -6.76
C GLN A 161 6.69 -7.10 -6.04
N ALA A 162 6.29 -6.29 -5.06
CA ALA A 162 7.22 -5.49 -4.27
C ALA A 162 8.35 -6.32 -3.65
N GLY A 163 9.59 -5.96 -3.95
CA GLY A 163 10.82 -6.63 -3.54
C GLY A 163 11.32 -7.72 -4.50
N LEU A 164 10.53 -8.06 -5.52
CA LEU A 164 10.79 -9.07 -6.55
C LEU A 164 10.72 -8.49 -7.97
N GLU A 165 10.97 -7.19 -8.13
CA GLU A 165 10.88 -6.48 -9.42
C GLU A 165 11.97 -6.90 -10.42
N GLY A 166 13.05 -7.50 -9.92
CA GLY A 166 14.14 -8.03 -10.73
C GLY A 166 14.87 -9.20 -10.06
N THR A 167 15.59 -9.97 -10.86
CA THR A 167 16.44 -11.07 -10.40
C THR A 167 17.72 -10.51 -9.79
N ARG A 168 17.78 -10.45 -8.46
CA ARG A 168 19.01 -10.13 -7.70
C ARG A 168 19.27 -11.18 -6.63
N PRO A 169 20.53 -11.49 -6.30
CA PRO A 169 20.85 -12.38 -5.19
C PRO A 169 20.18 -11.91 -3.89
N GLY A 170 19.48 -12.82 -3.21
CA GLY A 170 18.74 -12.51 -1.98
C GLY A 170 17.46 -11.69 -2.17
N ALA A 171 16.93 -11.58 -3.40
CA ALA A 171 15.62 -11.00 -3.64
C ALA A 171 14.55 -11.73 -2.81
N ARG A 172 13.68 -10.96 -2.16
CA ARG A 172 12.56 -11.48 -1.38
C ARG A 172 11.42 -10.48 -1.43
N ALA A 173 10.20 -10.99 -1.39
CA ALA A 173 9.03 -10.14 -1.23
C ALA A 173 9.16 -9.31 0.06
N ILE A 174 8.86 -8.02 -0.06
CA ILE A 174 8.77 -7.10 1.09
C ILE A 174 7.31 -6.74 1.40
N SER A 175 6.40 -7.02 0.45
CA SER A 175 4.97 -6.83 0.58
C SER A 175 4.22 -7.82 -0.34
N THR A 176 2.92 -7.98 -0.13
CA THR A 176 2.02 -8.66 -1.08
C THR A 176 1.60 -7.77 -2.24
N ALA A 177 1.99 -6.50 -2.22
CA ALA A 177 1.77 -5.52 -3.27
C ALA A 177 2.11 -6.07 -4.66
N LEU A 178 1.11 -6.12 -5.54
CA LEU A 178 1.17 -6.78 -6.85
C LEU A 178 0.60 -5.90 -7.97
N GLY A 179 1.21 -5.97 -9.15
CA GLY A 179 0.72 -5.35 -10.37
C GLY A 179 1.08 -3.87 -10.51
N TYR A 180 0.45 -3.21 -11.49
CA TYR A 180 0.70 -1.82 -11.87
C TYR A 180 0.44 -0.82 -10.75
N ASN A 181 -0.54 -1.11 -9.89
CA ASN A 181 -0.93 -0.24 -8.77
C ASN A 181 -0.57 -0.85 -7.40
N GLN A 182 0.31 -1.87 -7.39
CA GLN A 182 0.88 -2.46 -6.17
C GLN A 182 -0.18 -2.84 -5.10
N LEU A 183 -1.28 -3.47 -5.53
CA LEU A 183 -2.40 -3.84 -4.63
C LEU A 183 -1.94 -4.86 -3.60
N LEU A 184 -2.24 -4.63 -2.33
CA LEU A 184 -2.11 -5.65 -1.27
C LEU A 184 -3.24 -6.69 -1.38
N THR A 185 -3.06 -7.83 -0.73
CA THR A 185 -4.14 -8.82 -0.51
C THR A 185 -5.38 -8.16 0.12
N THR A 186 -5.16 -7.30 1.12
CA THR A 186 -6.21 -6.51 1.77
C THR A 186 -6.94 -5.58 0.81
N ASN A 187 -6.22 -4.91 -0.12
CA ASN A 187 -6.87 -4.07 -1.14
C ASN A 187 -7.78 -4.89 -2.04
N THR A 188 -7.34 -6.07 -2.49
CA THR A 188 -8.15 -6.92 -3.38
C THR A 188 -9.44 -7.36 -2.70
N ILE A 189 -9.36 -7.76 -1.43
CA ILE A 189 -10.55 -8.12 -0.65
C ILE A 189 -11.48 -6.91 -0.50
N SER A 190 -10.93 -5.75 -0.17
CA SER A 190 -11.72 -4.52 0.00
C SER A 190 -12.46 -4.14 -1.28
N ILE A 191 -11.77 -4.17 -2.42
CA ILE A 191 -12.36 -3.85 -3.73
C ILE A 191 -13.46 -4.85 -4.10
N LEU A 192 -13.29 -6.14 -3.83
CA LEU A 192 -14.35 -7.12 -4.09
C LEU A 192 -15.53 -7.01 -3.12
N ALA A 193 -15.27 -6.68 -1.86
CA ALA A 193 -16.32 -6.45 -0.88
C ALA A 193 -17.19 -5.23 -1.27
N GLU A 194 -16.56 -4.13 -1.72
CA GLU A 194 -17.24 -2.89 -2.06
C GLU A 194 -17.77 -2.87 -3.50
N HIS A 195 -16.96 -3.29 -4.47
CA HIS A 195 -17.21 -3.18 -5.91
C HIS A 195 -17.37 -4.52 -6.63
N GLY A 196 -17.48 -5.65 -5.92
CA GLY A 196 -17.57 -6.97 -6.54
C GLY A 196 -18.71 -7.12 -7.55
N GLY A 197 -19.82 -6.39 -7.37
CA GLY A 197 -20.91 -6.34 -8.35
C GLY A 197 -20.49 -5.73 -9.70
N LEU A 198 -19.68 -4.66 -9.67
CA LEU A 198 -19.12 -4.05 -10.89
C LEU A 198 -18.12 -4.98 -11.58
N VAL A 199 -17.29 -5.67 -10.80
CA VAL A 199 -16.32 -6.65 -11.33
C VAL A 199 -17.04 -7.79 -12.06
N VAL A 200 -18.05 -8.39 -11.41
CA VAL A 200 -18.86 -9.47 -12.01
C VAL A 200 -19.63 -8.97 -13.23
N LYS A 201 -20.21 -7.77 -13.16
CA LYS A 201 -20.88 -7.15 -14.32
C LYS A 201 -19.91 -6.99 -15.50
N ALA A 202 -18.70 -6.47 -15.29
CA ALA A 202 -17.71 -6.29 -16.35
C ALA A 202 -17.34 -7.62 -17.02
N MET A 203 -17.31 -8.73 -16.28
CA MET A 203 -17.11 -10.07 -16.84
C MET A 203 -18.29 -10.55 -17.66
N HIS A 204 -19.53 -10.34 -17.19
CA HIS A 204 -20.72 -10.67 -17.95
C HIS A 204 -20.81 -9.85 -19.25
N ASP A 205 -20.53 -8.55 -19.21
CA ASP A 205 -20.51 -7.69 -20.40
C ASP A 205 -19.51 -8.22 -21.45
N LYS A 206 -18.30 -8.63 -21.02
CA LYS A 206 -17.32 -9.30 -21.89
C LYS A 206 -17.85 -10.62 -22.46
N ALA A 207 -18.52 -11.43 -21.64
CA ALA A 207 -19.10 -12.69 -22.08
C ALA A 207 -20.23 -12.50 -23.10
N HIS A 208 -21.02 -11.44 -22.98
CA HIS A 208 -22.07 -11.09 -23.94
C HIS A 208 -21.51 -10.69 -25.31
N GLN A 209 -20.32 -10.09 -25.34
CA GLN A 209 -19.61 -9.71 -26.56
C GLN A 209 -18.81 -10.86 -27.18
N ALA A 210 -18.57 -11.93 -26.43
CA ALA A 210 -17.85 -13.11 -26.89
C ALA A 210 -18.78 -14.16 -27.52
N SER A 211 -18.20 -15.12 -28.24
CA SER A 211 -18.91 -16.25 -28.85
C SER A 211 -18.17 -17.57 -28.61
N GLY A 212 -18.86 -18.68 -28.88
CA GLY A 212 -18.28 -20.03 -28.80
C GLY A 212 -17.63 -20.36 -27.45
N ALA A 213 -16.45 -20.99 -27.50
CA ALA A 213 -15.69 -21.41 -26.33
C ALA A 213 -15.31 -20.22 -25.42
N GLN A 214 -14.95 -19.07 -25.99
CA GLN A 214 -14.56 -17.89 -25.21
C GLN A 214 -15.70 -17.39 -24.31
N LYS A 215 -16.94 -17.37 -24.83
CA LYS A 215 -18.12 -17.01 -24.04
C LYS A 215 -18.33 -17.96 -22.88
N ALA A 216 -18.25 -19.27 -23.14
CA ALA A 216 -18.42 -20.29 -22.10
C ALA A 216 -17.34 -20.17 -21.02
N ASP A 217 -16.08 -19.90 -21.40
CA ASP A 217 -14.97 -19.69 -20.48
C ASP A 217 -15.18 -18.46 -19.59
N LEU A 218 -15.58 -17.34 -20.18
CA LEU A 218 -15.87 -16.10 -19.44
C LEU A 218 -17.04 -16.28 -18.46
N GLN A 219 -18.09 -17.01 -18.85
CA GLN A 219 -19.23 -17.31 -17.97
C GLN A 219 -18.82 -18.19 -16.79
N ARG A 220 -18.03 -19.26 -17.03
CA ARG A 220 -17.50 -20.10 -15.95
C ARG A 220 -16.61 -19.28 -15.01
N LYS A 221 -15.73 -18.45 -15.56
CA LYS A 221 -14.86 -17.58 -14.77
C LYS A 221 -15.67 -16.57 -13.93
N ALA A 222 -16.71 -15.96 -14.51
CA ALA A 222 -17.58 -15.02 -13.81
C ALA A 222 -18.26 -15.66 -12.58
N ALA A 223 -18.71 -16.91 -12.70
CA ALA A 223 -19.28 -17.66 -11.58
C ALA A 223 -18.26 -17.88 -10.44
N ILE A 224 -17.00 -18.20 -10.77
CA ILE A 224 -15.93 -18.35 -9.77
C ILE A 224 -15.62 -17.00 -9.09
N VAL A 225 -15.52 -15.92 -9.88
CA VAL A 225 -15.31 -14.57 -9.33
C VAL A 225 -16.46 -14.15 -8.43
N GLN A 226 -17.71 -14.50 -8.77
CA GLN A 226 -18.85 -14.26 -7.92
C GLN A 226 -18.75 -15.00 -6.57
N GLN A 227 -18.22 -16.23 -6.56
CA GLN A 227 -17.94 -16.96 -5.31
C GLN A 227 -16.84 -16.28 -4.48
N MET A 228 -15.78 -15.79 -5.13
CA MET A 228 -14.73 -15.02 -4.45
C MET A 228 -15.28 -13.71 -3.87
N VAL A 229 -16.15 -12.99 -4.59
CA VAL A 229 -16.85 -11.80 -4.09
C VAL A 229 -17.69 -12.14 -2.86
N ALA A 230 -18.47 -13.22 -2.90
CA ALA A 230 -19.27 -13.67 -1.77
C ALA A 230 -18.39 -13.98 -0.54
N PHE A 231 -17.23 -14.61 -0.75
CA PHE A 231 -16.25 -14.86 0.30
C PHE A 231 -15.70 -13.56 0.90
N CYS A 232 -15.34 -12.57 0.09
CA CYS A 232 -14.85 -11.27 0.58
C CYS A 232 -15.90 -10.54 1.44
N LYS A 233 -17.19 -10.79 1.21
CA LYS A 233 -18.32 -10.23 1.99
C LYS A 233 -18.66 -10.98 3.27
N THR A 234 -17.92 -12.03 3.63
CA THR A 234 -18.13 -12.78 4.88
C THR A 234 -17.67 -12.03 6.14
N VAL A 235 -16.95 -10.93 5.97
CA VAL A 235 -16.48 -10.07 7.05
C VAL A 235 -17.02 -8.65 6.89
N PRO A 236 -17.11 -7.84 7.97
CA PRO A 236 -17.52 -6.44 7.87
C PRO A 236 -16.61 -5.65 6.91
N ASN A 237 -17.18 -4.69 6.18
CA ASN A 237 -16.43 -3.80 5.28
C ASN A 237 -15.56 -2.80 6.07
N GLN A 238 -14.48 -3.31 6.66
CA GLN A 238 -13.53 -2.56 7.48
C GLN A 238 -12.12 -3.09 7.23
N TRP A 239 -11.15 -2.18 7.16
CA TRP A 239 -9.76 -2.51 6.84
C TRP A 239 -9.19 -3.65 7.69
N SER A 240 -9.38 -3.61 9.02
CA SER A 240 -8.84 -4.62 9.94
C SER A 240 -9.46 -6.01 9.74
N ALA A 241 -10.72 -6.09 9.30
CA ALA A 241 -11.38 -7.34 8.99
C ALA A 241 -10.87 -7.91 7.66
N HIS A 242 -10.68 -7.06 6.66
CA HIS A 242 -10.08 -7.42 5.37
C HIS A 242 -8.62 -7.86 5.52
N GLU A 243 -7.84 -7.22 6.41
CA GLU A 243 -6.45 -7.60 6.70
C GLU A 243 -6.38 -9.02 7.28
N LYS A 244 -7.23 -9.32 8.28
CA LYS A 244 -7.35 -10.67 8.87
C LYS A 244 -7.76 -11.70 7.83
N LEU A 245 -8.71 -11.37 6.94
CA LEU A 245 -9.13 -12.29 5.89
C LEU A 245 -8.04 -12.49 4.84
N GLY A 246 -7.29 -11.44 4.48
CA GLY A 246 -6.27 -11.41 3.43
C GLY A 246 -5.00 -12.19 3.73
N VAL A 247 -4.79 -12.61 4.97
CA VAL A 247 -3.68 -13.49 5.36
C VAL A 247 -4.10 -14.96 5.49
N THR A 248 -5.39 -15.27 5.30
CA THR A 248 -5.85 -16.67 5.25
C THR A 248 -5.52 -17.33 3.90
N PRO A 249 -5.40 -18.66 3.83
CA PRO A 249 -5.21 -19.38 2.56
C PRO A 249 -6.21 -18.96 1.48
N ARG A 250 -7.51 -18.88 1.81
CA ARG A 250 -8.55 -18.40 0.88
C ARG A 250 -8.35 -16.93 0.49
N GLY A 251 -8.03 -16.05 1.43
CA GLY A 251 -7.77 -14.62 1.13
C GLY A 251 -6.55 -14.41 0.23
N ILE A 252 -5.49 -15.19 0.44
CA ILE A 252 -4.31 -15.24 -0.43
C ILE A 252 -4.72 -15.70 -1.84
N GLY A 253 -5.59 -16.70 -1.96
CA GLY A 253 -6.09 -17.19 -3.24
C GLY A 253 -6.92 -16.15 -4.03
N VAL A 254 -7.70 -15.32 -3.35
CA VAL A 254 -8.45 -14.22 -4.00
C VAL A 254 -7.49 -13.23 -4.69
N HIS A 255 -6.30 -13.02 -4.14
CA HIS A 255 -5.35 -12.05 -4.66
C HIS A 255 -4.81 -12.40 -6.06
N ALA A 256 -4.88 -13.67 -6.47
CA ALA A 256 -4.53 -14.13 -7.81
C ALA A 256 -5.38 -13.50 -8.93
N LEU A 257 -6.54 -12.91 -8.61
CA LEU A 257 -7.37 -12.19 -9.59
C LEU A 257 -6.63 -11.03 -10.26
N ASN A 258 -5.64 -10.42 -9.60
CA ASN A 258 -4.81 -9.36 -10.20
C ASN A 258 -4.00 -9.83 -11.42
N LEU A 259 -3.67 -11.13 -11.46
CA LEU A 259 -2.88 -11.75 -12.52
C LEU A 259 -3.73 -12.13 -13.75
N ASP A 260 -5.06 -12.07 -13.63
CA ASP A 260 -5.97 -12.44 -14.70
C ASP A 260 -6.23 -11.27 -15.65
N MET A 261 -6.08 -11.48 -16.95
CA MET A 261 -6.27 -10.43 -17.96
C MET A 261 -7.73 -9.95 -18.08
N ASP A 262 -8.71 -10.73 -17.63
CA ASP A 262 -10.13 -10.35 -17.68
C ASP A 262 -10.58 -9.58 -16.44
N VAL A 263 -9.93 -9.78 -15.30
CA VAL A 263 -10.33 -9.25 -13.98
C VAL A 263 -9.33 -8.22 -13.42
N GLY A 264 -8.02 -8.51 -13.51
CA GLY A 264 -6.95 -7.69 -12.94
C GLY A 264 -7.00 -6.21 -13.35
N PRO A 265 -7.13 -5.88 -14.66
CA PRO A 265 -7.33 -4.51 -15.11
C PRO A 265 -8.45 -3.74 -14.39
N VAL A 266 -9.57 -4.42 -14.11
CA VAL A 266 -10.74 -3.83 -13.43
C VAL A 266 -10.43 -3.58 -11.96
N LEU A 267 -9.83 -4.55 -11.27
CA LEU A 267 -9.46 -4.39 -9.85
C LEU A 267 -8.49 -3.24 -9.64
N GLN A 268 -7.42 -3.20 -10.45
CA GLN A 268 -6.40 -2.17 -10.33
C GLN A 268 -6.94 -0.78 -10.65
N THR A 269 -7.81 -0.67 -11.67
CA THR A 269 -8.49 0.59 -12.01
C THR A 269 -9.41 1.05 -10.90
N LEU A 270 -10.24 0.15 -10.35
CA LEU A 270 -11.18 0.48 -9.28
C LEU A 270 -10.46 1.03 -8.04
N LYS A 271 -9.28 0.49 -7.69
CA LYS A 271 -8.49 1.00 -6.57
C LYS A 271 -8.18 2.51 -6.65
N LEU A 272 -7.92 3.01 -7.87
CA LEU A 272 -7.68 4.43 -8.10
C LEU A 272 -8.98 5.21 -8.19
N MET A 273 -10.02 4.60 -8.77
CA MET A 273 -11.33 5.21 -8.87
C MET A 273 -12.00 5.43 -7.51
N ASP A 274 -11.65 4.67 -6.47
CA ASP A 274 -12.09 4.92 -5.09
C ASP A 274 -11.68 6.32 -4.66
N SER A 275 -10.41 6.69 -4.84
CA SER A 275 -9.88 8.02 -4.51
C SER A 275 -10.50 9.12 -5.38
N VAL A 276 -10.63 8.90 -6.69
CA VAL A 276 -11.28 9.86 -7.62
C VAL A 276 -12.73 10.10 -7.21
N THR A 277 -13.48 9.04 -6.95
CA THR A 277 -14.90 9.10 -6.60
C THR A 277 -15.08 9.72 -5.22
N PHE A 278 -14.19 9.42 -4.28
CA PHE A 278 -14.17 10.04 -2.96
C PHE A 278 -13.98 11.55 -3.07
N ALA A 279 -12.98 12.02 -3.81
CA ALA A 279 -12.72 13.45 -4.00
C ALA A 279 -13.94 14.17 -4.62
N LYS A 280 -14.53 13.59 -5.68
CA LYS A 280 -15.75 14.13 -6.31
C LYS A 280 -16.93 14.21 -5.34
N ARG A 281 -17.18 13.14 -4.56
CA ARG A 281 -18.24 13.13 -3.52
C ARG A 281 -18.03 14.19 -2.43
N LYS A 282 -16.80 14.65 -2.23
CA LYS A 282 -16.45 15.75 -1.31
C LYS A 282 -16.45 17.13 -1.97
N GLY A 283 -16.94 17.25 -3.20
CA GLY A 283 -17.07 18.52 -3.94
C GLY A 283 -15.80 18.96 -4.65
N HIS A 284 -14.74 18.14 -4.69
CA HIS A 284 -13.57 18.42 -5.50
C HIS A 284 -13.80 17.96 -6.94
N ASN A 285 -14.31 18.90 -7.75
CA ASN A 285 -14.72 18.63 -9.13
C ASN A 285 -13.56 18.76 -10.13
N ALA A 286 -12.46 19.41 -9.75
CA ALA A 286 -11.26 19.45 -10.57
C ALA A 286 -10.68 18.03 -10.71
N PRO A 287 -10.16 17.65 -11.89
CA PRO A 287 -9.41 16.41 -12.02
C PRO A 287 -8.17 16.45 -11.13
N LEU A 288 -7.98 15.42 -10.30
CA LEU A 288 -6.74 15.23 -9.54
C LEU A 288 -5.56 15.08 -10.51
N THR A 289 -4.43 15.71 -10.21
CA THR A 289 -3.18 15.36 -10.90
C THR A 289 -2.78 13.91 -10.57
N ALA A 290 -1.86 13.32 -11.35
CA ALA A 290 -1.36 11.98 -11.03
C ALA A 290 -0.73 11.89 -9.62
N ALA A 291 0.05 12.89 -9.21
CA ALA A 291 0.65 12.92 -7.88
C ALA A 291 -0.39 13.12 -6.77
N GLU A 292 -1.45 13.90 -7.01
CA GLU A 292 -2.56 14.04 -6.05
C GLU A 292 -3.35 12.74 -5.91
N LEU A 293 -3.65 12.07 -7.02
CA LEU A 293 -4.29 10.76 -7.02
C LEU A 293 -3.44 9.74 -6.27
N GLU A 294 -2.14 9.69 -6.53
CA GLU A 294 -1.22 8.80 -5.84
C GLU A 294 -1.10 9.13 -4.35
N MET A 295 -1.14 10.41 -3.99
CA MET A 295 -1.13 10.81 -2.59
C MET A 295 -2.35 10.29 -1.84
N MET A 296 -3.52 10.31 -2.48
CA MET A 296 -4.74 9.70 -1.93
C MET A 296 -4.61 8.17 -1.87
N ASN A 297 -4.06 7.55 -2.91
CA ASN A 297 -3.84 6.11 -2.97
C ASN A 297 -2.96 5.60 -1.81
N LEU A 298 -1.89 6.33 -1.47
CA LEU A 298 -0.91 5.95 -0.43
C LEU A 298 -1.34 6.30 1.00
N THR A 299 -2.03 7.42 1.19
CA THR A 299 -2.35 7.94 2.55
C THR A 299 -3.78 7.61 3.01
N GLY A 300 -4.57 6.99 2.13
CA GLY A 300 -5.99 6.72 2.30
C GLY A 300 -6.84 7.94 1.96
N ASP A 301 -8.02 7.71 1.39
CA ASP A 301 -8.82 8.76 0.76
C ASP A 301 -9.11 9.96 1.67
N GLY A 302 -9.40 9.74 2.95
CA GLY A 302 -9.69 10.84 3.89
C GLY A 302 -8.50 11.77 4.16
N ASN A 303 -7.33 11.20 4.51
CA ASN A 303 -6.13 12.00 4.78
C ASN A 303 -5.54 12.57 3.48
N GLY A 304 -5.56 11.78 2.41
CA GLY A 304 -5.13 12.23 1.09
C GLY A 304 -5.98 13.37 0.59
N PHE A 305 -7.31 13.26 0.72
CA PHE A 305 -8.21 14.37 0.42
C PHE A 305 -7.90 15.60 1.26
N ASP A 306 -7.56 15.42 2.54
CA ASP A 306 -7.16 16.54 3.40
C ASP A 306 -5.93 17.27 2.85
N MET A 307 -4.99 16.51 2.31
CA MET A 307 -3.77 17.03 1.71
C MET A 307 -4.01 17.72 0.36
N VAL A 308 -4.79 17.12 -0.54
CA VAL A 308 -4.97 17.60 -1.93
C VAL A 308 -6.05 18.68 -2.04
N SER A 309 -7.03 18.74 -1.15
CA SER A 309 -8.03 19.83 -1.16
C SER A 309 -7.49 21.14 -0.58
N MET A 310 -6.31 21.13 0.03
CA MET A 310 -5.68 22.28 0.64
C MET A 310 -5.18 23.28 -0.42
N PRO A 311 -5.37 24.60 -0.24
CA PRO A 311 -4.82 25.62 -1.12
C PRO A 311 -3.29 25.63 -1.10
N GLN A 312 -2.68 26.03 -2.22
CA GLN A 312 -1.22 26.02 -2.39
C GLN A 312 -0.47 26.81 -1.31
N SER A 313 -1.03 27.93 -0.84
CA SER A 313 -0.44 28.74 0.23
C SER A 313 -0.27 27.99 1.56
N LEU A 314 -1.17 27.04 1.86
CA LEU A 314 -1.03 26.16 3.01
C LEU A 314 -0.10 24.98 2.68
N ARG A 315 -0.13 24.44 1.46
CA ARG A 315 0.71 23.28 1.09
C ARG A 315 2.20 23.54 1.32
N VAL A 316 2.65 24.77 1.12
CA VAL A 316 4.06 25.16 1.31
C VAL A 316 4.51 25.23 2.77
N ILE A 317 3.59 25.48 3.71
CA ILE A 317 3.91 25.61 5.14
C ILE A 317 3.49 24.42 5.99
N VAL A 318 2.44 23.68 5.61
CA VAL A 318 1.90 22.59 6.44
C VAL A 318 2.83 21.38 6.41
N PRO A 319 3.34 20.93 7.57
CA PRO A 319 4.15 19.73 7.68
C PRO A 319 3.41 18.47 7.28
N THR A 320 4.11 17.55 6.61
CA THR A 320 3.53 16.25 6.17
C THR A 320 3.04 15.40 7.34
N SER A 321 3.65 15.51 8.52
CA SER A 321 3.23 14.84 9.76
C SER A 321 1.73 15.00 10.08
N ASN A 322 1.09 16.09 9.66
CA ASN A 322 -0.35 16.33 9.84
C ASN A 322 -1.25 15.24 9.20
N PHE A 323 -0.72 14.43 8.28
CA PHE A 323 -1.45 13.44 7.49
C PHE A 323 -1.06 11.99 7.80
N PHE A 324 -0.11 11.77 8.71
CA PHE A 324 0.35 10.43 9.10
C PHE A 324 0.06 10.16 10.57
N GLN A 325 -0.02 8.88 10.93
CA GLN A 325 0.14 8.46 12.33
C GLN A 325 1.64 8.46 12.68
N ARG A 326 1.98 8.64 13.96
CA ARG A 326 3.38 8.65 14.44
C ARG A 326 4.22 7.51 13.86
N ASN A 327 3.79 6.27 14.08
CA ASN A 327 4.51 5.09 13.62
C ASN A 327 4.64 5.03 12.09
N GLY A 328 3.65 5.53 11.35
CA GLY A 328 3.68 5.60 9.89
C GLY A 328 4.66 6.67 9.40
N TYR A 329 4.74 7.82 10.08
CA TYR A 329 5.64 8.90 9.73
C TYR A 329 7.10 8.58 10.07
N GLU A 330 7.38 8.13 11.30
CA GLU A 330 8.74 7.88 11.79
C GLU A 330 9.48 6.77 11.01
N ARG A 331 8.72 5.90 10.33
CA ARG A 331 9.27 4.84 9.46
C ARG A 331 9.29 5.23 7.98
N ASN A 332 8.86 6.45 7.64
CA ASN A 332 8.75 6.92 6.26
C ASN A 332 9.82 7.99 5.96
N PRO A 333 11.01 7.60 5.50
CA PRO A 333 12.08 8.53 5.18
C PRO A 333 11.74 9.45 3.99
N VAL A 334 10.74 9.12 3.16
CA VAL A 334 10.29 9.99 2.07
C VAL A 334 9.47 11.15 2.61
N ALA A 335 8.51 10.88 3.51
CA ALA A 335 7.71 11.92 4.15
C ALA A 335 8.55 12.83 5.05
N ILE A 336 9.54 12.27 5.77
CA ILE A 336 10.45 13.03 6.63
C ILE A 336 11.33 13.98 5.82
N ARG A 337 11.90 13.52 4.68
CA ARG A 337 12.74 14.37 3.83
C ARG A 337 11.93 15.45 3.12
N ASN A 338 10.74 15.09 2.66
CA ASN A 338 9.81 16.00 2.00
C ASN A 338 8.79 16.54 3.02
N ASN A 339 9.29 17.30 3.97
CA ASN A 339 8.63 17.63 5.23
C ASN A 339 7.47 18.64 5.15
N THR A 340 7.03 19.05 3.96
CA THR A 340 5.81 19.84 3.74
C THR A 340 4.98 19.21 2.62
N VAL A 341 3.67 19.47 2.60
CA VAL A 341 2.77 18.91 1.58
C VAL A 341 3.26 19.22 0.16
N ALA A 342 3.64 20.48 -0.10
CA ALA A 342 4.13 20.90 -1.40
C ALA A 342 5.41 20.15 -1.81
N ARG A 343 6.35 19.95 -0.87
CA ARG A 343 7.58 19.18 -1.13
C ARG A 343 7.28 17.72 -1.42
N LEU A 344 6.35 17.11 -0.69
CA LEU A 344 5.99 15.71 -0.87
C LEU A 344 5.32 15.47 -2.24
N LEU A 345 4.36 16.32 -2.62
CA LEU A 345 3.73 16.25 -3.94
C LEU A 345 4.76 16.47 -5.06
N ALA A 346 5.63 17.48 -4.93
CA ALA A 346 6.68 17.75 -5.92
C ALA A 346 7.67 16.59 -6.06
N ALA A 347 8.03 15.92 -4.95
CA ALA A 347 8.91 14.75 -4.99
C ALA A 347 8.23 13.54 -5.64
N THR A 348 6.93 13.34 -5.40
CA THR A 348 6.13 12.32 -6.08
C THR A 348 6.07 12.60 -7.58
N ASP A 349 5.73 13.83 -7.98
CA ASP A 349 5.71 14.27 -9.37
C ASP A 349 7.07 14.07 -10.07
N ALA A 350 8.16 14.52 -9.45
CA ALA A 350 9.49 14.37 -10.01
C ALA A 350 9.88 12.89 -10.20
N ARG A 351 9.46 12.01 -9.28
CA ARG A 351 9.67 10.57 -9.46
C ARG A 351 8.87 10.03 -10.64
N MET A 352 7.60 10.43 -10.77
CA MET A 352 6.77 10.03 -11.91
C MET A 352 7.40 10.49 -13.24
N ASP A 353 7.83 11.75 -13.33
CA ASP A 353 8.42 12.34 -14.54
C ASP A 353 9.70 11.62 -14.97
N ASN A 354 10.51 11.16 -14.02
CA ASN A 354 11.67 10.36 -14.34
C ASN A 354 11.28 8.98 -14.90
N GLN A 355 10.30 8.32 -14.27
CA GLN A 355 9.93 6.95 -14.59
C GLN A 355 9.10 6.82 -15.87
N VAL A 356 8.35 7.86 -16.26
CA VAL A 356 7.55 7.82 -17.51
C VAL A 356 8.40 7.70 -18.78
N ASN A 357 9.70 7.99 -18.68
CA ASN A 357 10.65 7.90 -19.80
C ASN A 357 11.09 6.46 -20.10
N LEU A 358 10.79 5.51 -19.21
CA LEU A 358 11.12 4.10 -19.39
C LEU A 358 10.20 3.43 -20.41
N GLN A 359 10.70 2.37 -21.05
CA GLN A 359 9.99 1.72 -22.16
C GLN A 359 8.62 1.20 -21.72
N GLY A 360 8.52 0.64 -20.52
CA GLY A 360 7.27 0.10 -20.03
C GLY A 360 6.17 1.15 -19.91
N ALA A 361 6.52 2.34 -19.42
CA ALA A 361 5.60 3.47 -19.30
C ALA A 361 5.22 4.03 -20.67
N LYS A 362 6.18 4.14 -21.60
CA LYS A 362 5.92 4.53 -22.99
C LYS A 362 4.96 3.58 -23.70
N ASP A 363 5.13 2.27 -23.52
CA ASP A 363 4.22 1.27 -24.08
C ASP A 363 2.80 1.43 -23.52
N LEU A 364 2.67 1.68 -22.21
CA LEU A 364 1.35 1.88 -21.59
C LEU A 364 0.72 3.18 -22.11
N ALA A 365 1.52 4.24 -22.22
CA ALA A 365 1.09 5.51 -22.77
C ALA A 365 0.67 5.41 -24.24
N ALA A 366 1.22 4.47 -25.01
CA ALA A 366 0.80 4.19 -26.39
C ALA A 366 -0.42 3.27 -26.49
N ALA A 367 -0.80 2.62 -25.38
CA ALA A 367 -1.96 1.71 -25.32
C ALA A 367 -3.26 2.41 -24.88
N PHE A 368 -3.15 3.63 -24.33
CA PHE A 368 -4.26 4.57 -24.08
C PHE A 368 -4.61 5.32 -25.36
#